data_AF-A0A382NS25-F1
#
_entry.id   AF-A0A382NS25-F1
#
_cell.length_a   1.000
_cell.length_b   1.000
_cell.length_c   1.000
_cell.angle_alpha   90.00
_cell.angle_beta   90.00
_cell.angle_gamma   90.00
#
_symmetry.space_group_name_H-M   'P 1'
#
loop_
_entity.id
_entity.type
_entity.pdbx_description
1 polymer ?
#
loop_
_entity_poly.entity_id
_entity_poly.type
_entity_poly.pdbx_seq_one_letter_code
_entity_poly.pdbx_strand_id
1 'polypeptide(L)'
;VHAVCPAKGMLTIVAFRISLPLQNGKKDACYFKSNDFMFPKKSTFLRALLLLLAIAVAPNAVAMEITTAMRQGRDFRASKFGKGVGYAEFAVHDYKLTSAMVYTVNYGLAGLIKSHQQVFKRQVGRNFRVRFRIFGKFEDYAEYSRVRYEKKVSKNLLGFFSPTTNEIVSWRQEPHLTWRLVPTLLHEGCHTIMDEMFGVLPFWMVEGSADWLGEAPAWLQKADGLRKDQHVRWIRLDDMRKRGELPDLRVYLLTNNYGQWEKMFDGNIGTGYDIGWS
;
A
#
# COMPACT_ATOMS: atom_id res chain seq x y z
N VAL A 1 10.22 -27.78 19.82
CA VAL A 1 10.87 -28.29 18.59
C VAL A 1 11.01 -29.79 18.73
N HIS A 2 10.12 -30.54 18.08
CA HIS A 2 10.29 -31.93 17.65
C HIS A 2 9.17 -32.18 16.63
N ALA A 3 9.56 -32.23 15.35
CA ALA A 3 8.64 -32.47 14.24
C ALA A 3 8.65 -33.97 13.92
N VAL A 4 7.47 -34.59 14.01
CA VAL A 4 7.21 -35.93 13.48
C VAL A 4 6.46 -35.74 12.16
N CYS A 5 7.01 -36.24 11.06
CA CYS A 5 6.35 -36.31 9.76
C CYS A 5 5.08 -37.18 9.85
N PRO A 6 3.91 -36.75 9.33
CA PRO A 6 2.86 -37.67 8.96
C PRO A 6 3.07 -38.17 7.53
N ALA A 7 2.97 -39.48 7.39
CA ALA A 7 2.97 -40.21 6.14
C ALA A 7 1.78 -39.80 5.23
N LYS A 8 1.96 -40.03 3.93
CA LYS A 8 0.97 -39.84 2.86
C LYS A 8 -0.40 -40.42 3.24
N GLY A 9 -1.46 -39.61 3.12
CA GLY A 9 -2.83 -40.12 2.96
C GLY A 9 -3.88 -39.76 4.01
N MET A 10 -3.72 -38.69 4.81
CA MET A 10 -4.74 -38.28 5.79
C MET A 10 -5.27 -36.87 5.50
N LEU A 11 -6.55 -36.79 5.14
CA LEU A 11 -7.28 -35.55 4.94
C LEU A 11 -7.64 -34.96 6.31
N THR A 12 -6.94 -33.90 6.74
CA THR A 12 -7.34 -33.13 7.93
C THR A 12 -8.56 -32.28 7.57
N ILE A 13 -9.74 -32.66 8.06
CA ILE A 13 -10.94 -31.82 7.98
C ILE A 13 -10.85 -30.80 9.13
N VAL A 14 -10.55 -29.55 8.80
CA VAL A 14 -10.69 -28.43 9.74
C VAL A 14 -12.18 -28.13 9.87
N ALA A 15 -12.75 -28.38 11.05
CA ALA A 15 -14.13 -28.02 11.34
C ALA A 15 -14.24 -26.49 11.45
N PHE A 16 -14.94 -25.86 10.49
CA PHE A 16 -15.30 -24.45 10.61
C PHE A 16 -16.51 -24.30 11.53
N ARG A 17 -16.36 -23.47 12.57
CA ARG A 17 -17.48 -23.05 13.42
C ARG A 17 -18.18 -21.89 12.71
N ILE A 18 -19.29 -22.16 12.02
CA ILE A 18 -20.15 -21.12 11.47
C ILE A 18 -21.14 -20.73 12.57
N SER A 19 -21.01 -19.50 13.10
CA SER A 19 -22.02 -18.91 13.97
C SER A 19 -23.00 -18.11 13.11
N LEU A 20 -24.16 -18.67 12.82
CA LEU A 20 -25.30 -17.91 12.30
C LEU A 20 -26.10 -17.32 13.49
N PRO A 21 -26.51 -16.03 13.44
CA PRO A 21 -27.35 -15.47 14.47
C PRO A 21 -28.78 -15.97 14.27
N LEU A 22 -29.26 -16.84 15.17
CA LEU A 22 -30.69 -17.09 15.33
C LEU A 22 -31.24 -16.12 16.38
N GLN A 23 -32.32 -15.44 16.02
CA GLN A 23 -33.12 -14.63 16.94
C GLN A 23 -33.59 -15.51 18.11
N ASN A 24 -33.54 -14.95 19.32
CA ASN A 24 -33.97 -15.51 20.60
C ASN A 24 -32.96 -16.40 21.36
N GLY A 25 -31.89 -15.78 21.86
CA GLY A 25 -31.69 -15.64 23.32
C GLY A 25 -31.62 -16.88 24.24
N LYS A 26 -31.36 -18.10 23.77
CA LYS A 26 -31.02 -19.24 24.64
C LYS A 26 -29.81 -20.02 24.11
N LYS A 27 -28.80 -20.18 24.96
CA LYS A 27 -27.60 -20.99 24.71
C LYS A 27 -27.85 -22.39 25.26
N ASP A 28 -28.20 -23.33 24.40
CA ASP A 28 -28.11 -24.76 24.72
C ASP A 28 -26.96 -25.39 23.94
N ALA A 29 -25.98 -25.92 24.68
CA ALA A 29 -24.87 -26.68 24.12
C ALA A 29 -25.37 -28.09 23.82
N CYS A 30 -25.78 -28.35 22.58
CA CYS A 30 -26.04 -29.72 22.13
C CYS A 30 -24.72 -30.47 21.92
N TYR A 31 -24.37 -31.33 22.88
CA TYR A 31 -23.39 -32.40 22.68
C TYR A 31 -23.99 -33.47 21.76
N PHE A 32 -23.55 -33.55 20.51
CA PHE A 32 -23.84 -34.70 19.66
C PHE A 32 -22.83 -35.81 19.96
N LYS A 33 -23.27 -36.85 20.68
CA LYS A 33 -22.57 -38.14 20.72
C LYS A 33 -22.66 -38.76 19.33
N SER A 34 -21.51 -39.07 18.75
CA SER A 34 -21.43 -39.89 17.54
C SER A 34 -21.83 -41.31 17.88
N ASN A 35 -23.05 -41.71 17.54
CA ASN A 35 -23.39 -43.05 17.07
C ASN A 35 -24.74 -42.93 16.37
N ASP A 36 -24.85 -43.60 15.23
CA ASP A 36 -26.05 -43.73 14.38
C ASP A 36 -26.31 -42.60 13.38
N PHE A 37 -25.37 -42.42 12.45
CA PHE A 37 -25.73 -42.08 11.07
C PHE A 37 -25.07 -43.10 10.14
N MET A 38 -25.85 -44.09 9.69
CA MET A 38 -25.51 -44.91 8.53
C MET A 38 -25.47 -44.01 7.29
N PHE A 39 -24.31 -43.46 6.95
CA PHE A 39 -24.08 -42.92 5.62
C PHE A 39 -23.93 -44.09 4.63
N PRO A 40 -24.70 -44.12 3.52
CA PRO A 40 -24.50 -45.14 2.51
C PRO A 40 -23.09 -45.01 1.92
N LYS A 41 -22.39 -46.15 1.86
CA LYS A 41 -21.06 -46.28 1.26
C LYS A 41 -21.12 -45.75 -0.18
N LYS A 42 -20.26 -44.76 -0.46
CA LYS A 42 -19.87 -44.22 -1.78
C LYS A 42 -20.93 -43.35 -2.49
N SER A 43 -21.14 -42.13 -2.00
CA SER A 43 -21.62 -41.04 -2.87
C SER A 43 -20.42 -40.21 -3.34
N THR A 44 -19.85 -40.60 -4.48
CA THR A 44 -18.96 -39.74 -5.28
C THR A 44 -19.63 -38.41 -5.64
N PHE A 45 -20.96 -38.41 -5.68
CA PHE A 45 -21.80 -37.25 -5.97
C PHE A 45 -21.69 -36.14 -4.92
N LEU A 46 -21.69 -36.47 -3.62
CA LEU A 46 -21.62 -35.47 -2.55
C LEU A 46 -20.24 -34.79 -2.49
N ARG A 47 -19.17 -35.53 -2.79
CA ARG A 47 -17.80 -34.99 -2.90
C ARG A 47 -17.63 -34.13 -4.15
N ALA A 48 -18.20 -34.53 -5.28
CA ALA A 48 -18.21 -33.73 -6.50
C ALA A 48 -19.00 -32.43 -6.32
N LEU A 49 -20.15 -32.47 -5.63
CA LEU A 49 -20.97 -31.30 -5.35
C LEU A 49 -20.27 -30.31 -4.40
N LEU A 50 -19.59 -30.80 -3.36
CA LEU A 50 -18.77 -29.97 -2.46
C LEU A 50 -17.53 -29.38 -3.16
N LEU A 51 -16.93 -30.12 -4.11
CA LEU A 51 -15.84 -29.60 -4.93
C LEU A 51 -16.33 -28.52 -5.91
N LEU A 52 -17.49 -28.72 -6.53
CA LEU A 52 -18.14 -27.74 -7.40
C LEU A 52 -18.59 -26.48 -6.64
N LEU A 53 -19.09 -26.63 -5.40
CA LEU A 53 -19.38 -25.49 -4.51
C LEU A 53 -18.10 -24.80 -4.04
N ALA A 54 -17.01 -25.52 -3.77
CA ALA A 54 -15.72 -24.91 -3.43
C ALA A 54 -15.09 -24.15 -4.62
N ILE A 55 -15.31 -24.63 -5.85
CA ILE A 55 -14.88 -23.93 -7.08
C ILE A 55 -15.81 -22.72 -7.37
N ALA A 56 -17.09 -22.78 -6.99
CA ALA A 56 -18.05 -21.69 -7.21
C ALA A 56 -17.99 -20.57 -6.15
N VAL A 57 -17.38 -20.81 -4.98
CA VAL A 57 -17.34 -19.84 -3.86
C VAL A 57 -15.96 -19.20 -3.66
N ALA A 58 -14.92 -19.66 -4.37
CA ALA A 58 -13.70 -18.87 -4.49
C ALA A 58 -13.93 -17.80 -5.57
N PRO A 59 -14.02 -16.50 -5.24
CA PRO A 59 -13.80 -15.50 -6.26
C PRO A 59 -12.37 -15.73 -6.74
N ASN A 60 -12.21 -16.37 -7.89
CA ASN A 60 -11.00 -16.23 -8.67
C ASN A 60 -10.94 -14.74 -9.00
N ALA A 61 -10.29 -13.98 -8.13
CA ALA A 61 -9.92 -12.59 -8.39
C ALA A 61 -8.82 -12.65 -9.45
N VAL A 62 -9.25 -12.96 -10.68
CA VAL A 62 -8.38 -12.92 -11.85
C VAL A 62 -8.02 -11.45 -12.01
N ALA A 63 -6.72 -11.17 -11.94
CA ALA A 63 -6.21 -9.82 -12.19
C ALA A 63 -6.60 -9.38 -13.60
N MET A 64 -6.88 -8.09 -13.76
CA MET A 64 -7.29 -7.52 -15.03
C MET A 64 -6.21 -7.69 -16.12
N GLU A 65 -6.65 -7.77 -17.37
CA GLU A 65 -5.73 -7.74 -18.51
C GLU A 65 -5.09 -6.35 -18.65
N ILE A 66 -3.76 -6.32 -18.79
CA ILE A 66 -3.01 -5.07 -18.94
C ILE A 66 -3.01 -4.64 -20.40
N THR A 67 -3.77 -3.59 -20.69
CA THR A 67 -3.97 -3.08 -22.06
C THR A 67 -2.74 -2.34 -22.61
N THR A 68 -2.67 -2.24 -23.94
CA THR A 68 -1.67 -1.40 -24.63
C THR A 68 -1.76 0.06 -24.21
N ALA A 69 -2.97 0.58 -23.95
CA ALA A 69 -3.16 1.96 -23.51
C ALA A 69 -2.52 2.21 -22.14
N MET A 70 -2.63 1.26 -21.20
CA MET A 70 -1.98 1.33 -19.90
C MET A 70 -0.46 1.32 -20.04
N ARG A 71 0.10 0.40 -20.83
CA ARG A 71 1.55 0.29 -21.06
C ARG A 71 2.17 1.58 -21.62
N GLN A 72 1.41 2.27 -22.46
CA GLN A 72 1.80 3.51 -23.13
C GLN A 72 1.39 4.78 -22.35
N GLY A 73 0.68 4.66 -21.23
CA GLY A 73 0.17 5.80 -20.47
C GLY A 73 -0.84 6.67 -21.23
N ARG A 74 -1.54 6.13 -22.25
CA ARG A 74 -2.55 6.87 -23.03
C ARG A 74 -3.90 6.98 -22.33
N ASP A 75 -4.07 6.24 -21.25
CA ASP A 75 -5.29 6.20 -20.42
C ASP A 75 -5.32 7.28 -19.34
N PHE A 76 -4.21 7.99 -19.10
CA PHE A 76 -4.19 9.13 -18.20
C PHE A 76 -5.08 10.28 -18.69
N ARG A 77 -5.76 10.91 -17.75
CA ARG A 77 -6.61 12.08 -17.98
C ARG A 77 -6.25 13.18 -17.00
N ALA A 78 -5.98 14.37 -17.52
CA ALA A 78 -5.74 15.54 -16.70
C ALA A 78 -6.96 15.86 -15.84
N SER A 79 -6.73 16.13 -14.56
CA SER A 79 -7.78 16.49 -13.64
C SER A 79 -8.11 17.99 -13.70
N LYS A 80 -9.33 18.34 -13.30
CA LYS A 80 -9.74 19.73 -13.09
C LYS A 80 -9.38 20.19 -11.69
N PHE A 81 -8.92 21.43 -11.56
CA PHE A 81 -8.67 22.09 -10.28
C PHE A 81 -9.09 23.56 -10.37
N GLY A 82 -10.15 23.93 -9.63
CA GLY A 82 -10.79 25.24 -9.78
C GLY A 82 -11.34 25.44 -11.21
N LYS A 83 -10.98 26.56 -11.84
CA LYS A 83 -11.37 26.88 -13.23
C LYS A 83 -10.39 26.34 -14.28
N GLY A 84 -9.32 25.64 -13.87
CA GLY A 84 -8.24 25.20 -14.75
C GLY A 84 -7.92 23.71 -14.66
N VAL A 85 -6.81 23.34 -15.27
CA VAL A 85 -6.22 22.00 -15.19
C VAL A 85 -5.34 21.92 -13.94
N GLY A 86 -5.50 20.85 -13.16
CA GLY A 86 -4.68 20.58 -11.98
C GLY A 86 -3.30 20.01 -12.31
N TYR A 87 -2.48 19.81 -11.29
CA TYR A 87 -1.19 19.11 -11.42
C TYR A 87 -1.35 17.60 -11.61
N ALA A 88 -2.46 17.02 -11.15
CA ALA A 88 -2.69 15.58 -11.21
C ALA A 88 -3.29 15.12 -12.55
N GLU A 89 -2.78 14.02 -13.08
CA GLU A 89 -3.42 13.20 -14.10
C GLU A 89 -3.79 11.85 -13.49
N PHE A 90 -4.97 11.31 -13.81
CA PHE A 90 -5.44 10.05 -13.24
C PHE A 90 -5.72 9.01 -14.33
N ALA A 91 -5.34 7.77 -14.05
CA ALA A 91 -5.83 6.57 -14.71
C ALA A 91 -6.39 5.64 -13.62
N VAL A 92 -7.68 5.31 -13.67
CA VAL A 92 -8.34 4.53 -12.62
C VAL A 92 -8.97 3.27 -13.18
N HIS A 93 -8.86 2.18 -12.42
CA HIS A 93 -9.30 0.85 -12.82
C HIS A 93 -10.08 0.24 -11.67
N ASP A 94 -11.38 -0.04 -11.86
CA ASP A 94 -12.29 -0.49 -10.79
C ASP A 94 -12.30 0.41 -9.53
N TYR A 95 -11.95 1.68 -9.70
CA TYR A 95 -11.89 2.67 -8.63
C TYR A 95 -12.65 3.94 -9.03
N LYS A 96 -13.46 4.46 -8.10
CA LYS A 96 -14.23 5.68 -8.29
C LYS A 96 -13.53 6.86 -7.61
N LEU A 97 -12.91 7.73 -8.41
CA LEU A 97 -12.42 9.02 -7.93
C LEU A 97 -13.59 9.95 -7.57
N THR A 98 -13.56 10.49 -6.36
CA THR A 98 -14.50 11.53 -5.94
C THR A 98 -13.93 12.91 -6.27
N SER A 99 -14.81 13.89 -6.51
CA SER A 99 -14.38 15.29 -6.73
C SER A 99 -13.59 15.84 -5.53
N ALA A 100 -13.95 15.43 -4.31
CA ALA A 100 -13.24 15.82 -3.10
C ALA A 100 -11.80 15.26 -3.09
N MET A 101 -11.60 14.01 -3.49
CA MET A 101 -10.27 13.42 -3.58
C MET A 101 -9.41 14.10 -4.65
N VAL A 102 -9.99 14.35 -5.84
CA VAL A 102 -9.30 15.08 -6.92
C VAL A 102 -8.87 16.47 -6.45
N TYR A 103 -9.74 17.19 -5.76
CA TYR A 103 -9.43 18.50 -5.20
C TYR A 103 -8.30 18.40 -4.16
N THR A 104 -8.41 17.45 -3.22
CA THR A 104 -7.46 17.28 -2.12
C THR A 104 -6.06 16.94 -2.63
N VAL A 105 -5.95 16.02 -3.60
CA VAL A 105 -4.67 15.66 -4.22
C VAL A 105 -4.05 16.87 -4.93
N ASN A 106 -4.82 17.59 -5.76
CA ASN A 106 -4.28 18.76 -6.47
C ASN A 106 -3.87 19.90 -5.54
N TYR A 107 -4.67 20.18 -4.51
CA TYR A 107 -4.29 21.17 -3.50
C TYR A 107 -3.02 20.74 -2.77
N GLY A 108 -2.94 19.46 -2.36
CA GLY A 108 -1.75 18.90 -1.72
C GLY A 108 -0.52 19.07 -2.59
N LEU A 109 -0.59 18.65 -3.86
CA LEU A 109 0.50 18.83 -4.84
C LEU A 109 0.90 20.29 -5.01
N ALA A 110 -0.05 21.22 -5.11
CA ALA A 110 0.27 22.65 -5.20
C ALA A 110 1.06 23.14 -3.97
N GLY A 111 0.67 22.68 -2.78
CA GLY A 111 1.40 22.93 -1.54
C GLY A 111 2.80 22.32 -1.55
N LEU A 112 2.92 21.05 -1.94
CA LEU A 112 4.19 20.34 -2.02
C LEU A 112 5.16 21.02 -3.00
N ILE A 113 4.70 21.34 -4.21
CA ILE A 113 5.50 22.05 -5.21
C ILE A 113 6.01 23.36 -4.61
N LYS A 114 5.12 24.17 -4.00
CA LYS A 114 5.52 25.42 -3.37
C LYS A 114 6.60 25.21 -2.31
N SER A 115 6.42 24.25 -1.41
CA SER A 115 7.39 23.97 -0.34
C SER A 115 8.73 23.48 -0.88
N HIS A 116 8.73 22.54 -1.83
CA HIS A 116 9.96 22.05 -2.48
C HIS A 116 10.71 23.20 -3.17
N GLN A 117 10.01 24.04 -3.93
CA GLN A 117 10.62 25.19 -4.59
C GLN A 117 11.19 26.21 -3.60
N GLN A 118 10.54 26.38 -2.44
CA GLN A 118 11.01 27.27 -1.38
C GLN A 118 12.27 26.74 -0.67
N VAL A 119 12.32 25.44 -0.39
CA VAL A 119 13.45 24.78 0.28
C VAL A 119 14.64 24.69 -0.66
N PHE A 120 14.42 24.15 -1.85
CA PHE A 120 15.49 23.79 -2.78
C PHE A 120 15.85 24.90 -3.77
N LYS A 121 15.10 26.01 -3.78
CA LYS A 121 15.31 27.16 -4.68
C LYS A 121 15.33 26.80 -6.18
N ARG A 122 14.69 25.69 -6.55
CA ARG A 122 14.55 25.21 -7.94
C ARG A 122 13.08 25.10 -8.31
N GLN A 123 12.73 25.37 -9.56
CA GLN A 123 11.36 25.32 -10.08
C GLN A 123 11.10 23.99 -10.79
N VAL A 124 9.86 23.48 -10.72
CA VAL A 124 9.41 22.42 -11.64
C VAL A 124 9.10 23.01 -13.02
N GLY A 125 9.09 22.18 -14.06
CA GLY A 125 8.71 22.62 -15.41
C GLY A 125 7.29 23.21 -15.49
N ARG A 126 7.06 24.14 -16.44
CA ARG A 126 5.75 24.79 -16.66
C ARG A 126 4.61 23.80 -16.93
N ASN A 127 4.95 22.66 -17.55
CA ASN A 127 4.01 21.60 -17.90
C ASN A 127 4.09 20.42 -16.94
N PHE A 128 4.71 20.59 -15.76
CA PHE A 128 4.86 19.53 -14.77
C PHE A 128 3.49 18.96 -14.38
N ARG A 129 3.39 17.64 -14.40
CA ARG A 129 2.20 16.87 -14.03
C ARG A 129 2.62 15.64 -13.26
N VAL A 130 1.77 15.24 -12.32
CA VAL A 130 1.93 14.02 -11.52
C VAL A 130 0.90 13.01 -11.97
N ARG A 131 1.35 11.85 -12.43
CA ARG A 131 0.49 10.79 -12.97
C ARG A 131 0.18 9.75 -11.91
N PHE A 132 -1.10 9.57 -11.59
CA PHE A 132 -1.59 8.60 -10.61
C PHE A 132 -2.39 7.50 -11.28
N ARG A 133 -1.90 6.26 -11.15
CA ARG A 133 -2.62 5.06 -11.53
C ARG A 133 -3.18 4.39 -10.28
N ILE A 134 -4.50 4.27 -10.18
CA ILE A 134 -5.18 3.74 -8.99
C ILE A 134 -6.04 2.55 -9.36
N PHE A 135 -5.75 1.40 -8.77
CA PHE A 135 -6.52 0.17 -8.91
C PHE A 135 -7.53 0.00 -7.78
N GLY A 136 -8.72 -0.51 -8.07
CA GLY A 136 -9.75 -0.81 -7.07
C GLY A 136 -9.46 -2.04 -6.22
N LYS A 137 -8.58 -2.91 -6.72
CA LYS A 137 -8.22 -4.21 -6.14
C LYS A 137 -6.72 -4.34 -6.01
N PHE A 138 -6.28 -5.08 -5.00
CA PHE A 138 -4.86 -5.36 -4.78
C PHE A 138 -4.29 -6.25 -5.89
N GLU A 139 -5.08 -7.20 -6.39
CA GLU A 139 -4.68 -8.18 -7.39
C GLU A 139 -4.30 -7.51 -8.72
N ASP A 140 -5.07 -6.51 -9.15
CA ASP A 140 -4.79 -5.72 -10.35
C ASP A 140 -3.52 -4.88 -10.19
N TYR A 141 -3.35 -4.26 -9.02
CA TYR A 141 -2.14 -3.53 -8.67
C TYR A 141 -0.90 -4.43 -8.66
N ALA A 142 -1.01 -5.62 -8.07
CA ALA A 142 0.08 -6.57 -7.99
C ALA A 142 0.47 -7.10 -9.37
N GLU A 143 -0.50 -7.45 -10.20
CA GLU A 143 -0.24 -7.93 -11.55
C GLU A 143 0.33 -6.83 -12.44
N TYR A 144 -0.23 -5.62 -12.40
CA TYR A 144 0.32 -4.48 -13.13
C TYR A 144 1.75 -4.16 -12.71
N SER A 145 2.02 -4.15 -11.39
CA SER A 145 3.36 -3.92 -10.85
C SER A 145 4.36 -4.98 -11.32
N ARG A 146 3.95 -6.25 -11.32
CA ARG A 146 4.78 -7.37 -11.76
C ARG A 146 5.07 -7.31 -13.26
N VAL A 147 4.07 -7.07 -14.09
CA VAL A 147 4.22 -7.13 -15.56
C VAL A 147 4.88 -5.87 -16.12
N ARG A 148 4.58 -4.69 -15.56
CA ARG A 148 5.08 -3.42 -16.08
C ARG A 148 6.46 -3.06 -15.54
N TYR A 149 6.77 -3.50 -14.31
CA TYR A 149 7.96 -3.09 -13.56
C TYR A 149 8.77 -4.24 -12.96
N GLU A 150 8.37 -5.49 -13.17
CA GLU A 150 9.00 -6.68 -12.54
C GLU A 150 9.01 -6.60 -11.00
N LYS A 151 8.11 -5.79 -10.43
CA LYS A 151 8.05 -5.52 -9.00
C LYS A 151 7.03 -6.42 -8.33
N LYS A 152 7.50 -7.30 -7.43
CA LYS A 152 6.63 -8.03 -6.50
C LYS A 152 6.22 -7.10 -5.38
N VAL A 153 4.92 -6.97 -5.16
CA VAL A 153 4.35 -6.08 -4.14
C VAL A 153 3.53 -6.89 -3.15
N SER A 154 3.47 -6.41 -1.91
CA SER A 154 2.58 -6.91 -0.86
C SER A 154 1.57 -5.83 -0.50
N LYS A 155 0.53 -6.20 0.26
CA LYS A 155 -0.47 -5.23 0.74
C LYS A 155 0.09 -4.15 1.67
N ASN A 156 1.30 -4.35 2.19
CA ASN A 156 2.00 -3.34 3.00
C ASN A 156 2.65 -2.25 2.14
N LEU A 157 2.88 -2.50 0.84
CA LEU A 157 3.33 -1.49 -0.11
C LEU A 157 2.11 -0.80 -0.73
N LEU A 158 1.73 0.32 -0.13
CA LEU A 158 0.49 1.03 -0.46
C LEU A 158 0.52 1.73 -1.83
N GLY A 159 1.72 2.09 -2.29
CA GLY A 159 1.99 2.62 -3.62
C GLY A 159 3.49 2.74 -3.86
N PHE A 160 3.87 3.14 -5.08
CA PHE A 160 5.24 3.54 -5.41
C PHE A 160 5.27 4.46 -6.63
N PHE A 161 6.26 5.34 -6.69
CA PHE A 161 6.66 6.10 -7.87
C PHE A 161 7.66 5.30 -8.72
N SER A 162 7.50 5.39 -10.05
CA SER A 162 8.46 4.86 -11.01
C SER A 162 9.05 5.99 -11.85
N PRO A 163 10.36 6.28 -11.76
CA PRO A 163 11.00 7.33 -12.57
C PRO A 163 11.06 6.97 -14.05
N THR A 164 11.10 5.67 -14.40
CA THR A 164 11.22 5.24 -15.81
C THR A 164 9.95 5.50 -16.63
N THR A 165 8.79 5.52 -15.98
CA THR A 165 7.49 5.75 -16.62
C THR A 165 6.83 7.05 -16.17
N ASN A 166 7.43 7.71 -15.18
CA ASN A 166 6.92 8.90 -14.52
C ASN A 166 5.45 8.73 -14.11
N GLU A 167 5.12 7.61 -13.46
CA GLU A 167 3.81 7.38 -12.85
C GLU A 167 3.95 6.84 -11.42
N ILE A 168 2.94 7.17 -10.63
CA ILE A 168 2.69 6.65 -9.29
C ILE A 168 1.63 5.58 -9.41
N VAL A 169 1.92 4.40 -8.89
CA VAL A 169 1.01 3.26 -8.92
C VAL A 169 0.55 2.94 -7.51
N SER A 170 -0.77 2.88 -7.31
CA SER A 170 -1.40 2.61 -6.01
C SER A 170 -2.68 1.80 -6.21
N TRP A 171 -3.26 1.35 -5.10
CA TRP A 171 -4.55 0.65 -5.09
C TRP A 171 -5.49 1.21 -4.02
N ARG A 172 -6.74 0.76 -4.00
CA ARG A 172 -7.70 1.06 -2.94
C ARG A 172 -7.34 0.27 -1.70
N GLN A 173 -6.74 0.94 -0.72
CA GLN A 173 -6.34 0.32 0.54
C GLN A 173 -7.53 -0.32 1.26
N GLU A 174 -7.22 -1.27 2.14
CA GLU A 174 -8.21 -1.99 2.92
C GLU A 174 -9.13 -1.04 3.70
N PRO A 175 -10.39 -1.44 4.02
CA PRO A 175 -11.38 -0.56 4.62
C PRO A 175 -10.89 0.23 5.85
N HIS A 176 -10.10 -0.42 6.72
CA HIS A 176 -9.54 0.16 7.94
C HIS A 176 -8.35 1.13 7.69
N LEU A 177 -7.84 1.19 6.45
CA LEU A 177 -6.74 2.06 6.01
C LEU A 177 -7.15 3.00 4.86
N THR A 178 -8.45 3.16 4.59
CA THR A 178 -8.94 4.03 3.51
C THR A 178 -8.41 5.47 3.57
N TRP A 179 -8.10 5.96 4.77
CA TRP A 179 -7.49 7.26 5.00
C TRP A 179 -6.05 7.39 4.48
N ARG A 180 -5.33 6.27 4.25
CA ARG A 180 -3.94 6.26 3.79
C ARG A 180 -3.76 6.59 2.32
N LEU A 181 -4.80 6.42 1.47
CA LEU A 181 -4.63 6.59 0.02
C LEU A 181 -4.08 7.97 -0.35
N VAL A 182 -4.73 9.04 0.09
CA VAL A 182 -4.31 10.41 -0.26
C VAL A 182 -2.91 10.72 0.29
N PRO A 183 -2.61 10.46 1.58
CA PRO A 183 -1.24 10.56 2.09
C PRO A 183 -0.21 9.80 1.25
N THR A 184 -0.47 8.54 0.89
CA THR A 184 0.42 7.76 0.01
C THR A 184 0.61 8.45 -1.34
N LEU A 185 -0.46 8.90 -2.01
CA LEU A 185 -0.32 9.60 -3.29
C LEU A 185 0.51 10.89 -3.17
N LEU A 186 0.40 11.61 -2.05
CA LEU A 186 1.17 12.84 -1.81
C LEU A 186 2.64 12.55 -1.48
N HIS A 187 2.93 11.49 -0.70
CA HIS A 187 4.28 10.99 -0.46
C HIS A 187 4.98 10.67 -1.77
N GLU A 188 4.37 9.82 -2.60
CA GLU A 188 4.90 9.45 -3.91
C GLU A 188 4.98 10.66 -4.86
N GLY A 189 4.08 11.64 -4.70
CA GLY A 189 4.13 12.92 -5.41
C GLY A 189 5.39 13.73 -5.10
N CYS A 190 5.94 13.63 -3.90
CA CYS A 190 7.23 14.25 -3.55
C CYS A 190 8.36 13.62 -4.37
N HIS A 191 8.35 12.30 -4.57
CA HIS A 191 9.35 11.64 -5.41
C HIS A 191 9.29 12.14 -6.85
N THR A 192 8.09 12.34 -7.41
CA THR A 192 7.94 12.92 -8.76
C THR A 192 8.47 14.36 -8.84
N ILE A 193 8.21 15.19 -7.82
CA ILE A 193 8.71 16.57 -7.77
C ILE A 193 10.24 16.57 -7.67
N MET A 194 10.81 15.71 -6.84
CA MET A 194 12.26 15.60 -6.65
C MET A 194 12.96 15.06 -7.90
N ASP A 195 12.37 14.09 -8.60
CA ASP A 195 12.86 13.58 -9.88
C ASP A 195 12.83 14.65 -10.98
N GLU A 196 11.77 15.46 -11.06
CA GLU A 196 11.72 16.62 -11.98
C GLU A 196 12.79 17.66 -11.64
N MET A 197 13.00 17.92 -10.35
CA MET A 197 13.98 18.92 -9.91
C MET A 197 15.42 18.42 -10.00
N PHE A 198 15.73 17.15 -9.81
CA PHE A 198 17.11 16.71 -9.63
C PHE A 198 17.46 15.42 -10.37
N GLY A 199 16.47 14.70 -10.90
CA GLY A 199 16.63 13.34 -11.38
C GLY A 199 16.96 12.38 -10.23
N VAL A 200 17.92 11.49 -10.48
CA VAL A 200 18.32 10.46 -9.53
C VAL A 200 19.01 11.09 -8.32
N LEU A 201 18.42 10.87 -7.14
CA LEU A 201 18.95 11.28 -5.85
C LEU A 201 19.23 10.08 -4.94
N PRO A 202 20.10 10.23 -3.92
CA PRO A 202 20.30 9.20 -2.90
C PRO A 202 19.01 8.82 -2.19
N PHE A 203 18.87 7.54 -1.85
CA PHE A 203 17.63 6.97 -1.32
C PHE A 203 17.12 7.68 -0.06
N TRP A 204 18.01 7.95 0.91
CA TRP A 204 17.67 8.67 2.14
C TRP A 204 17.08 10.06 1.87
N MET A 205 17.57 10.77 0.85
CA MET A 205 17.13 12.12 0.53
C MET A 205 15.74 12.08 -0.10
N VAL A 206 15.47 11.08 -0.94
CA VAL A 206 14.19 10.91 -1.63
C VAL A 206 13.09 10.52 -0.64
N GLU A 207 13.34 9.55 0.23
CA GLU A 207 12.37 9.12 1.24
C GLU A 207 12.23 10.13 2.38
N GLY A 208 13.35 10.62 2.92
CA GLY A 208 13.35 11.60 4.02
C GLY A 208 12.66 12.92 3.64
N SER A 209 12.89 13.43 2.42
CA SER A 209 12.19 14.64 1.97
C SER A 209 10.71 14.39 1.68
N ALA A 210 10.33 13.20 1.24
CA ALA A 210 8.93 12.83 1.07
C ALA A 210 8.20 12.72 2.41
N ASP A 211 8.84 12.19 3.45
CA ASP A 211 8.29 12.24 4.81
C ASP A 211 8.21 13.66 5.36
N TRP A 212 9.28 14.44 5.19
CA TRP A 212 9.37 15.79 5.76
C TRP A 212 8.39 16.78 5.11
N LEU A 213 8.25 16.73 3.79
CA LEU A 213 7.40 17.64 3.02
C LEU A 213 6.01 17.04 2.75
N GLY A 214 5.93 15.74 2.50
CA GLY A 214 4.76 15.01 2.01
C GLY A 214 3.76 14.59 3.09
N GLU A 215 4.21 14.23 4.29
CA GLU A 215 3.30 13.72 5.32
C GLU A 215 2.40 14.79 5.96
N ALA A 216 2.52 16.07 5.58
CA ALA A 216 1.69 17.08 6.21
C ALA A 216 1.40 18.34 5.36
N PRO A 217 0.33 18.34 4.54
CA PRO A 217 -0.35 19.60 4.29
C PRO A 217 -0.77 20.18 5.64
N ALA A 218 -0.60 21.49 5.85
CA ALA A 218 -0.84 22.16 7.15
C ALA A 218 -2.23 21.90 7.78
N TRP A 219 -3.22 21.44 7.00
CA TRP A 219 -4.53 21.01 7.50
C TRP A 219 -4.53 19.63 8.19
N LEU A 220 -3.58 18.75 7.87
CA LEU A 220 -3.48 17.38 8.40
C LEU A 220 -2.64 17.37 9.68
N GLN A 221 -1.68 18.30 9.81
CA GLN A 221 -0.95 18.56 11.05
C GLN A 221 -1.87 18.90 12.23
N LYS A 222 -3.09 19.40 11.95
CA LYS A 222 -4.07 19.69 13.00
C LYS A 222 -4.73 18.44 13.57
N ALA A 223 -4.61 17.27 12.93
CA ALA A 223 -5.10 16.01 13.46
C ALA A 223 -4.09 15.40 14.44
N ASP A 224 -4.56 15.00 15.62
CA ASP A 224 -3.73 14.52 16.74
C ASP A 224 -2.85 13.32 16.39
N GLY A 225 -3.23 12.52 15.39
CA GLY A 225 -2.49 11.34 14.96
C GLY A 225 -1.08 11.64 14.44
N LEU A 226 -0.92 12.69 13.63
CA LEU A 226 0.37 12.98 12.98
C LEU A 226 1.37 13.64 13.94
N ARG A 227 0.90 14.56 14.79
CA ARG A 227 1.76 15.17 15.84
C ARG A 227 2.22 14.14 16.85
N LYS A 228 1.33 13.22 17.23
CA LYS A 228 1.70 12.08 18.08
C LYS A 228 2.74 11.20 17.40
N ASP A 229 2.56 10.90 16.11
CA ASP A 229 3.54 10.09 15.36
C ASP A 229 4.92 10.76 15.36
N GLN A 230 5.03 12.02 14.95
CA GLN A 230 6.29 12.79 14.96
C GLN A 230 6.97 12.82 16.34
N HIS A 231 6.18 13.03 17.40
CA HIS A 231 6.71 13.01 18.76
C HIS A 231 7.27 11.62 19.13
N VAL A 232 6.56 10.54 18.74
CA VAL A 232 7.03 9.18 18.96
C VAL A 232 8.28 8.88 18.12
N ARG A 233 8.39 9.38 16.87
CA ARG A 233 9.62 9.27 16.07
C ARG A 233 10.81 9.89 16.82
N TRP A 234 10.63 11.10 17.34
CA TRP A 234 11.66 11.79 18.13
C TRP A 234 12.08 10.99 19.39
N ILE A 235 11.11 10.46 20.14
CA ILE A 235 11.40 9.62 21.32
C ILE A 235 12.23 8.38 20.92
N ARG A 236 11.87 7.70 19.82
CA ARG A 236 12.62 6.54 19.33
C ARG A 236 14.05 6.90 18.94
N LEU A 237 14.24 8.02 18.23
CA LEU A 237 15.57 8.48 17.83
C LEU A 237 16.46 8.85 19.03
N ASP A 238 15.92 9.59 20.00
CA ASP A 238 16.69 9.96 21.20
C ASP A 238 17.04 8.74 22.05
N ASP A 239 16.15 7.76 22.13
CA ASP A 239 16.41 6.50 22.81
C ASP A 239 17.50 5.66 22.11
N MET A 240 17.45 5.54 20.78
CA MET A 240 18.52 4.90 20.00
C MET A 240 19.86 5.62 20.18
N ARG A 241 19.86 6.96 20.19
CA ARG A 241 21.06 7.78 20.44
C ARG A 241 21.65 7.48 21.81
N LYS A 242 20.81 7.40 22.86
CA LYS A 242 21.24 7.08 24.23
C LYS A 242 21.79 5.67 24.36
N ARG A 243 21.26 4.71 23.60
CA ARG A 243 21.70 3.31 23.58
C ARG A 243 22.90 3.04 22.66
N GLY A 244 23.32 4.03 21.86
CA GLY A 244 24.40 3.84 20.88
C GLY A 244 23.99 2.98 19.68
N GLU A 245 22.70 2.89 19.38
CA GLU A 245 22.10 2.05 18.35
C GLU A 245 21.82 2.80 17.04
N LEU A 246 22.21 4.08 16.94
CA LEU A 246 22.14 4.81 15.67
C LEU A 246 23.11 4.18 14.65
N PRO A 247 22.69 4.05 13.38
CA PRO A 247 23.57 3.51 12.35
C PRO A 247 24.73 4.47 12.10
N ASP A 248 25.83 3.94 11.56
CA ASP A 248 26.88 4.78 10.99
C ASP A 248 26.28 5.66 9.88
N LEU A 249 26.43 6.98 10.03
CA LEU A 249 25.80 7.95 9.14
C LEU A 249 26.28 7.79 7.69
N ARG A 250 27.56 7.45 7.47
CA ARG A 250 28.08 7.23 6.12
C ARG A 250 27.42 6.01 5.49
N VAL A 251 27.23 4.93 6.25
CA VAL A 251 26.53 3.74 5.75
C VAL A 251 25.07 4.07 5.42
N TYR A 252 24.37 4.80 6.29
CA TYR A 252 22.99 5.23 6.06
C TYR A 252 22.85 6.08 4.79
N LEU A 253 23.69 7.12 4.64
CA LEU A 253 23.65 8.04 3.48
C LEU A 253 23.98 7.35 2.15
N LEU A 254 24.69 6.23 2.18
CA LEU A 254 25.05 5.43 0.99
C LEU A 254 24.06 4.32 0.67
N THR A 255 22.98 4.18 1.45
CA THR A 255 21.94 3.22 1.13
C THR A 255 21.21 3.59 -0.16
N ASN A 256 20.75 2.58 -0.91
CA ASN A 256 20.14 2.74 -2.21
C ASN A 256 18.80 1.99 -2.38
N ASN A 257 18.37 1.22 -1.38
CA ASN A 257 17.09 0.52 -1.41
C ASN A 257 16.60 0.08 -0.01
N TYR A 258 15.33 -0.30 0.06
CA TYR A 258 14.67 -0.81 1.26
C TYR A 258 15.30 -2.07 1.86
N GLY A 259 15.87 -2.98 1.07
CA GLY A 259 16.53 -4.18 1.59
C GLY A 259 17.80 -3.86 2.38
N GLN A 260 18.48 -2.76 2.06
CA GLN A 260 19.61 -2.28 2.87
C GLN A 260 19.13 -1.68 4.19
N TRP A 261 18.01 -0.96 4.21
CA TRP A 261 17.37 -0.50 5.46
C TRP A 261 16.85 -1.66 6.30
N GLU A 262 16.20 -2.64 5.67
CA GLU A 262 15.71 -3.85 6.33
C GLU A 262 16.86 -4.58 7.04
N LYS A 263 18.02 -4.73 6.38
CA LYS A 263 19.21 -5.31 7.00
C LYS A 263 19.83 -4.42 8.08
N MET A 264 19.82 -3.10 7.88
CA MET A 264 20.42 -2.13 8.81
C MET A 264 19.64 -2.01 10.11
N PHE A 265 18.32 -2.19 10.06
CA PHE A 265 17.41 -1.98 11.18
C PHE A 265 16.68 -3.26 11.60
N ASP A 266 17.28 -4.43 11.36
CA ASP A 266 16.75 -5.73 11.77
C ASP A 266 15.27 -5.96 11.41
N GLY A 267 14.90 -5.58 10.19
CA GLY A 267 13.53 -5.68 9.66
C GLY A 267 12.67 -4.44 9.88
N ASN A 268 13.10 -3.49 10.72
CA ASN A 268 12.34 -2.27 11.02
C ASN A 268 12.70 -1.11 10.09
N ILE A 269 12.21 -1.18 8.85
CA ILE A 269 12.38 -0.12 7.84
C ILE A 269 11.86 1.25 8.33
N GLY A 270 10.87 1.26 9.25
CA GLY A 270 10.33 2.45 9.91
C GLY A 270 11.41 3.36 10.50
N THR A 271 12.46 2.76 11.07
CA THR A 271 13.59 3.49 11.64
C THR A 271 14.38 4.29 10.60
N GLY A 272 14.44 3.81 9.36
CA GLY A 272 15.09 4.54 8.26
C GLY A 272 14.37 5.85 7.93
N TYR A 273 13.04 5.86 8.02
CA TYR A 273 12.24 7.06 7.86
C TYR A 273 12.34 8.01 9.05
N ASP A 274 12.40 7.48 10.28
CA ASP A 274 12.62 8.29 11.48
C ASP A 274 13.90 9.13 11.32
N ILE A 275 15.00 8.49 10.90
CA ILE A 275 16.30 9.16 10.68
C ILE A 275 16.25 10.11 9.49
N GLY A 276 15.63 9.72 8.38
CA GLY A 276 15.58 10.56 7.17
C GLY A 276 14.74 11.84 7.36
N TRP A 277 13.78 11.80 8.28
CA TRP A 277 12.95 12.94 8.65
C TRP A 277 13.63 13.93 9.61
N SER A 278 14.56 13.45 10.46
CA SER A 278 15.20 14.21 11.55
C SER A 278 16.48 14.93 11.16
#